data_AF-A0A9P7QYA7-F1
#
_entry.id   AF-A0A9P7QYA7-F1
#
_cell.length_a   1.000
_cell.length_b   1.000
_cell.length_c   1.000
_cell.angle_alpha   90.00
_cell.angle_beta   90.00
_cell.angle_gamma   90.00
#
_symmetry.space_group_name_H-M   'P 1'
#
loop_
_entity.id
_entity.type
_entity.pdbx_description
1 polymer ?
#
loop_
_entity_poly.entity_id
_entity_poly.type
_entity_poly.pdbx_seq_one_letter_code
_entity_poly.pdbx_strand_id
1 'polypeptide(L)'
;MQFSIFTVIAAAASFAAALPTATSTTAAAAPSATCGKLGNFHKTTVKAGQTLTIIAQRYNSGICDIAWQNKLADPNVIYAGQVLLVPVDVCVPDNTSCIKPSGTATCVTGGAATYTIKSGDTFFVVAQSLGITTDSLTGANPGVVPESLQVGQVINVPVC
;
A
#
# COMPACT_ATOMS: atom_id res chain seq x y z
N MET A 1 -74.31 38.10 7.41
CA MET A 1 -73.69 36.81 7.03
C MET A 1 -73.22 36.18 8.32
N GLN A 2 -73.80 35.05 8.65
CA GLN A 2 -73.88 34.46 9.99
C GLN A 2 -72.69 33.51 10.25
N PHE A 3 -72.23 33.55 11.50
CA PHE A 3 -71.27 32.70 12.19
C PHE A 3 -71.43 31.20 11.91
N SER A 4 -70.31 30.45 11.87
CA SER A 4 -70.18 29.12 12.49
C SER A 4 -68.73 28.60 12.55
N ILE A 5 -68.16 28.69 13.76
CA ILE A 5 -67.47 27.65 14.55
C ILE A 5 -66.86 26.42 13.81
N PHE A 6 -65.54 26.26 13.94
CA PHE A 6 -64.85 24.96 13.87
C PHE A 6 -64.05 24.70 15.16
N THR A 7 -64.65 23.85 15.97
CA THR A 7 -64.09 22.71 16.72
C THR A 7 -62.64 22.73 17.19
N VAL A 8 -62.52 22.67 18.51
CA VAL A 8 -61.35 22.33 19.32
C VAL A 8 -60.95 20.87 19.08
N ILE A 9 -59.66 20.59 18.86
CA ILE A 9 -59.08 19.27 19.12
C ILE A 9 -57.89 19.46 20.06
N ALA A 10 -58.08 19.02 21.30
CA ALA A 10 -57.03 18.85 22.28
C ALA A 10 -56.21 17.61 21.94
N ALA A 11 -54.89 17.77 21.80
CA ALA A 11 -53.95 16.65 21.76
C ALA A 11 -53.40 16.43 23.17
N ALA A 12 -53.88 15.37 23.83
CA ALA A 12 -53.38 14.92 25.11
C ALA A 12 -52.17 13.98 24.92
N ALA A 13 -51.13 14.27 25.69
CA ALA A 13 -50.18 13.39 26.37
C ALA A 13 -49.85 12.02 25.75
N SER A 14 -48.56 11.79 25.47
CA SER A 14 -47.80 10.70 26.12
C SER A 14 -46.30 10.85 25.83
N PHE A 15 -45.53 11.27 26.83
CA PHE A 15 -44.07 11.12 26.81
C PHE A 15 -43.76 9.66 27.14
N ALA A 16 -43.36 8.90 26.12
CA ALA A 16 -42.82 7.56 26.29
C ALA A 16 -41.50 7.65 27.08
N ALA A 17 -41.48 7.02 28.26
CA ALA A 17 -40.28 6.83 29.05
C ALA A 17 -39.35 5.87 28.30
N ALA A 18 -38.29 6.40 27.70
CA ALA A 18 -37.25 5.60 27.08
C ALA A 18 -36.45 4.87 28.18
N LEU A 19 -36.48 3.53 28.13
CA LEU A 19 -35.60 2.68 28.93
C LEU A 19 -34.13 2.97 28.57
N PRO A 20 -33.20 2.91 29.54
CA PRO A 20 -31.78 3.03 29.25
C PRO A 20 -31.32 1.85 28.39
N THR A 21 -30.87 2.14 27.17
CA THR A 21 -30.10 1.22 26.33
C THR A 21 -28.81 0.87 27.06
N ALA A 22 -28.77 -0.31 27.68
CA ALA A 22 -27.54 -0.92 28.15
C ALA A 22 -26.65 -1.17 26.92
N THR A 23 -25.65 -0.30 26.74
CA THR A 23 -24.55 -0.50 25.80
C THR A 23 -23.84 -1.78 26.19
N SER A 24 -24.11 -2.83 25.42
CA SER A 24 -23.35 -4.06 25.46
C SER A 24 -21.96 -3.72 24.92
N THR A 25 -21.03 -3.44 25.83
CA THR A 25 -19.60 -3.44 25.55
C THR A 25 -19.23 -4.86 25.14
N THR A 26 -19.32 -5.15 23.84
CA THR A 26 -18.60 -6.28 23.26
C THR A 26 -17.12 -5.93 23.32
N ALA A 27 -16.48 -6.40 24.40
CA ALA A 27 -15.04 -6.55 24.44
C ALA A 27 -14.63 -7.31 23.19
N ALA A 28 -13.93 -6.62 22.29
CA ALA A 28 -13.31 -7.23 21.12
C ALA A 28 -12.46 -8.40 21.63
N ALA A 29 -12.82 -9.60 21.21
CA ALA A 29 -11.99 -10.77 21.41
C ALA A 29 -10.59 -10.43 20.88
N ALA A 30 -9.61 -10.44 21.77
CA ALA A 30 -8.21 -10.30 21.38
C ALA A 30 -7.91 -11.38 20.33
N PRO A 31 -7.30 -11.04 19.18
CA PRO A 31 -6.90 -12.04 18.21
C PRO A 31 -5.90 -12.98 18.90
N SER A 32 -6.37 -14.19 19.24
CA SER A 32 -5.49 -15.28 19.65
C SER A 32 -4.83 -15.83 18.40
N ALA A 33 -3.87 -15.09 17.86
CA ALA A 33 -2.83 -15.67 17.06
C ALA A 33 -1.74 -16.11 18.05
N THR A 34 -1.41 -17.41 18.05
CA THR A 34 -0.06 -17.85 18.42
C THR A 34 0.86 -17.31 17.33
N CYS A 35 1.09 -16.00 17.41
CA CYS A 35 2.02 -15.20 16.67
C CYS A 35 3.30 -16.02 16.45
N GLY A 36 3.57 -16.40 15.19
CA GLY A 36 4.67 -17.27 14.84
C GLY A 36 5.97 -16.69 15.36
N LYS A 37 6.63 -17.41 16.26
CA LYS A 37 8.02 -17.15 16.61
C LYS A 37 8.83 -17.09 15.31
N LEU A 38 9.63 -16.03 15.11
CA LEU A 38 10.63 -15.93 14.04
C LEU A 38 11.41 -17.26 13.97
N GLY A 39 11.09 -18.12 13.00
CA GLY A 39 11.60 -19.50 13.01
C GLY A 39 10.84 -20.48 12.12
N ASN A 40 9.55 -20.24 11.87
CA ASN A 40 8.81 -21.01 10.85
C ASN A 40 9.04 -20.39 9.47
N PHE A 41 9.72 -21.14 8.60
CA PHE A 41 10.01 -20.71 7.25
C PHE A 41 9.35 -21.62 6.23
N HIS A 42 8.74 -21.02 5.22
CA HIS A 42 8.29 -21.71 4.03
C HIS A 42 9.27 -21.43 2.89
N LYS A 43 9.84 -22.49 2.32
CA LYS A 43 10.71 -22.40 1.15
C LYS A 43 9.86 -22.38 -0.11
N THR A 44 9.86 -21.28 -0.84
CA THR A 44 9.06 -21.10 -2.06
C THR A 44 9.95 -20.73 -3.25
N THR A 45 9.54 -21.11 -4.45
CA THR A 45 10.23 -20.72 -5.69
C THR A 45 9.43 -19.61 -6.36
N VAL A 46 10.09 -18.49 -6.65
CA VAL A 46 9.49 -17.32 -7.30
C VAL A 46 9.05 -17.71 -8.71
N LYS A 47 7.77 -17.49 -9.01
CA LYS A 47 7.22 -17.66 -10.35
C LYS A 47 7.35 -16.37 -11.15
N ALA A 48 7.32 -16.48 -12.48
CA ALA A 48 7.32 -15.32 -13.36
C ALA A 48 6.20 -14.33 -12.99
N GLY A 49 6.54 -13.05 -12.86
CA GLY A 49 5.62 -11.97 -12.51
C GLY A 49 5.26 -11.86 -11.02
N GLN A 50 5.83 -12.69 -10.12
CA GLN A 50 5.65 -12.50 -8.68
C GLN A 50 6.54 -11.38 -8.15
N THR A 51 6.03 -10.65 -7.16
CA THR A 51 6.77 -9.65 -6.37
C THR A 51 6.82 -10.08 -4.91
N LEU A 52 7.75 -9.50 -4.12
CA LEU A 52 7.79 -9.74 -2.68
C LEU A 52 6.49 -9.33 -1.99
N THR A 53 5.78 -8.32 -2.50
CA THR A 53 4.47 -7.92 -1.99
C THR A 53 3.45 -9.06 -2.06
N ILE A 54 3.33 -9.70 -3.23
CA ILE A 54 2.37 -10.82 -3.42
C ILE A 54 2.79 -12.03 -2.59
N ILE A 55 4.10 -12.30 -2.49
CA ILE A 55 4.62 -13.41 -1.69
C ILE A 55 4.37 -13.16 -0.20
N ALA A 56 4.69 -11.97 0.30
CA ALA A 56 4.49 -11.59 1.69
C ALA A 56 3.01 -11.70 2.10
N GLN A 57 2.11 -11.15 1.27
CA GLN A 57 0.66 -11.24 1.49
C GLN A 57 0.17 -12.69 1.53
N ARG A 58 0.67 -13.55 0.63
CA ARG A 58 0.24 -14.96 0.56
C ARG A 58 0.58 -15.74 1.83
N TYR A 59 1.70 -15.45 2.45
CA TYR A 59 2.22 -16.20 3.59
C TYR A 59 2.06 -15.46 4.94
N ASN A 60 1.27 -14.38 4.95
CA ASN A 60 1.13 -13.49 6.10
C ASN A 60 2.51 -13.12 6.69
N SER A 61 3.38 -12.61 5.82
CA SER A 61 4.76 -12.21 6.07
C SER A 61 4.97 -10.71 5.82
N GLY A 62 6.17 -10.20 6.10
CA GLY A 62 6.60 -8.86 5.71
C GLY A 62 7.57 -8.88 4.53
N ILE A 63 7.46 -7.88 3.64
CA ILE A 63 8.38 -7.69 2.50
C ILE A 63 9.83 -7.62 2.99
N CYS A 64 10.07 -6.84 4.05
CA CYS A 64 11.39 -6.62 4.61
C CYS A 64 11.91 -7.80 5.41
N ASP A 65 11.01 -8.50 6.10
CA ASP A 65 11.35 -9.77 6.76
C ASP A 65 11.88 -10.79 5.74
N ILE A 66 11.21 -10.93 4.59
CA ILE A 66 11.68 -11.81 3.51
C ILE A 66 13.00 -11.31 2.93
N ALA A 67 13.12 -10.00 2.68
CA ALA A 67 14.31 -9.43 2.06
C ALA A 67 15.57 -9.64 2.92
N TRP A 68 15.49 -9.37 4.22
CA TRP A 68 16.61 -9.58 5.14
C TRP A 68 16.92 -11.07 5.35
N GLN A 69 15.89 -11.91 5.47
CA GLN A 69 16.08 -13.36 5.63
C GLN A 69 16.86 -13.97 4.46
N ASN A 70 16.65 -13.45 3.25
CA ASN A 70 17.29 -13.93 2.03
C ASN A 70 18.50 -13.09 1.60
N LYS A 71 18.89 -12.09 2.39
CA LYS A 71 20.01 -11.17 2.11
C LYS A 71 19.91 -10.55 0.70
N LEU A 72 18.70 -10.14 0.32
CA LEU A 72 18.47 -9.51 -0.98
C LEU A 72 19.18 -8.15 -1.02
N ALA A 73 19.90 -7.89 -2.11
CA ALA A 73 20.57 -6.60 -2.33
C ALA A 73 19.55 -5.47 -2.59
N ASP A 74 18.50 -5.77 -3.35
CA ASP A 74 17.36 -4.87 -3.60
C ASP A 74 16.05 -5.65 -3.40
N PRO A 75 15.19 -5.29 -2.44
CA PRO A 75 13.90 -5.94 -2.22
C PRO A 75 12.93 -5.83 -3.41
N ASN A 76 13.10 -4.86 -4.31
CA ASN A 76 12.23 -4.70 -5.48
C ASN A 76 12.61 -5.66 -6.62
N VAL A 77 13.77 -6.32 -6.54
CA VAL A 77 14.30 -7.18 -7.60
C VAL A 77 14.38 -8.62 -7.11
N ILE A 78 13.48 -9.46 -7.63
CA ILE A 78 13.50 -10.91 -7.46
C ILE A 78 13.36 -11.61 -8.81
N TYR A 79 14.01 -12.75 -8.99
CA TYR A 79 14.05 -13.45 -10.27
C TYR A 79 13.17 -14.69 -10.27
N ALA A 80 12.52 -14.97 -11.40
CA ALA A 80 11.80 -16.24 -11.57
C ALA A 80 12.78 -17.43 -11.42
N GLY A 81 12.35 -18.46 -10.71
CA GLY A 81 13.19 -19.61 -10.34
C GLY A 81 14.04 -19.39 -9.08
N GLN A 82 14.13 -18.18 -8.55
CA GLN A 82 14.81 -17.91 -7.29
C GLN A 82 14.06 -18.59 -6.14
N VAL A 83 14.80 -19.22 -5.22
CA VAL A 83 14.22 -19.85 -4.05
C VAL A 83 14.35 -18.92 -2.85
N LEU A 84 13.22 -18.60 -2.21
CA LEU A 84 13.14 -17.72 -1.05
C LEU A 84 12.72 -18.50 0.20
N LEU A 85 13.35 -18.18 1.33
CA LEU A 85 12.92 -18.54 2.67
C LEU A 85 11.99 -17.45 3.18
N VAL A 86 10.70 -17.76 3.27
CA VAL A 86 9.67 -16.81 3.69
C VAL A 86 9.31 -17.09 5.15
N PRO A 87 9.52 -16.15 6.09
CA PRO A 87 8.95 -16.25 7.44
C PRO A 87 7.42 -16.27 7.31
N VAL A 88 6.75 -17.29 7.84
CA VAL A 88 5.28 -17.40 7.73
C VAL A 88 4.60 -17.03 9.04
N ASP A 89 3.38 -16.54 8.95
CA ASP A 89 2.52 -16.22 10.09
C ASP A 89 3.17 -15.24 11.09
N VAL A 90 3.86 -14.24 10.54
CA VAL A 90 4.45 -13.17 11.36
C VAL A 90 3.33 -12.25 11.84
N CYS A 91 3.52 -11.74 13.04
CA CYS A 91 2.48 -11.05 13.81
C CYS A 91 2.58 -9.54 13.61
N VAL A 92 3.81 -9.09 13.35
CA VAL A 92 4.15 -7.72 12.99
C VAL A 92 4.99 -7.79 11.72
N PRO A 93 4.36 -7.92 10.54
CA PRO A 93 5.08 -7.97 9.28
C PRO A 93 5.69 -6.60 8.97
N ASP A 94 7.01 -6.58 8.74
CA ASP A 94 7.70 -5.38 8.28
C ASP A 94 7.60 -5.26 6.76
N ASN A 95 6.88 -4.24 6.31
CA ASN A 95 6.65 -3.97 4.90
C ASN A 95 7.23 -2.62 4.44
N THR A 96 7.98 -1.91 5.28
CA THR A 96 8.31 -0.50 5.00
C THR A 96 9.74 -0.10 5.36
N SER A 97 10.43 -0.80 6.26
CA SER A 97 11.76 -0.36 6.71
C SER A 97 12.86 -0.45 5.65
N CYS A 98 12.73 -1.40 4.72
CA CYS A 98 13.72 -1.72 3.70
C CYS A 98 13.31 -1.26 2.29
N ILE A 99 12.05 -0.83 2.11
CA ILE A 99 11.54 -0.36 0.83
C ILE A 99 11.00 1.06 0.96
N LYS A 100 11.31 1.89 -0.03
CA LYS A 100 10.61 3.16 -0.18
C LYS A 100 9.21 2.88 -0.75
N PRO A 101 8.13 3.51 -0.24
CA PRO A 101 6.82 3.36 -0.85
C PRO A 101 6.85 3.83 -2.30
N SER A 102 6.16 3.10 -3.19
CA SER A 102 5.95 3.58 -4.56
C SER A 102 5.12 4.86 -4.53
N GLY A 103 5.51 5.84 -5.34
CA GLY A 103 4.80 7.11 -5.44
C GLY A 103 3.40 6.95 -6.04
N THR A 104 2.47 7.77 -5.58
CA THR A 104 1.10 7.87 -6.16
C THR A 104 0.88 9.17 -6.91
N ALA A 105 1.78 10.14 -6.80
CA ALA A 105 1.67 11.41 -7.51
C ALA A 105 1.96 11.23 -9.01
N THR A 106 1.36 12.09 -9.83
CA THR A 106 1.60 12.11 -11.29
C THR A 106 2.63 13.14 -11.73
N CYS A 107 3.06 14.01 -10.81
CA CYS A 107 4.03 15.06 -11.05
C CYS A 107 4.75 15.40 -9.73
N VAL A 108 5.96 15.94 -9.85
CA VAL A 108 6.74 16.46 -8.73
C VAL A 108 6.39 17.94 -8.55
N THR A 109 6.00 18.35 -7.34
CA THR A 109 5.73 19.76 -7.04
C THR A 109 7.05 20.52 -6.88
N GLY A 110 7.37 21.38 -7.84
CA GLY A 110 8.67 22.03 -7.93
C GLY A 110 9.83 21.07 -8.23
N GLY A 111 11.04 21.60 -8.33
CA GLY A 111 12.26 20.83 -8.60
C GLY A 111 12.72 20.87 -10.06
N ALA A 112 13.61 19.95 -10.42
CA ALA A 112 14.19 19.89 -11.76
C ALA A 112 13.23 19.22 -12.75
N ALA A 113 13.02 19.85 -13.91
CA ALA A 113 12.23 19.29 -15.01
C ALA A 113 12.93 18.14 -15.76
N THR A 114 14.15 17.78 -15.37
CA THR A 114 14.93 16.70 -16.00
C THR A 114 15.71 15.91 -14.95
N TYR A 115 16.03 14.66 -15.30
CA TYR A 115 16.84 13.76 -14.50
C TYR A 115 17.86 13.05 -15.39
N THR A 116 19.11 12.93 -14.94
CA THR A 116 20.16 12.18 -15.65
C THR A 116 20.28 10.78 -15.07
N ILE A 117 20.06 9.77 -15.90
CA ILE A 117 20.13 8.34 -15.54
C ILE A 117 21.51 8.00 -15.00
N LYS A 118 21.53 7.34 -13.84
CA LYS A 118 22.73 6.83 -13.18
C LYS A 118 22.83 5.31 -13.37
N SER A 119 24.00 4.77 -13.05
CA SER A 119 24.21 3.32 -13.07
C SER A 119 23.25 2.61 -12.14
N GLY A 120 22.49 1.64 -12.66
CA GLY A 120 21.50 0.87 -11.92
C GLY A 120 20.11 1.49 -11.87
N ASP A 121 19.90 2.67 -12.45
CA ASP A 121 18.58 3.29 -12.50
C ASP A 121 17.64 2.52 -13.43
N THR A 122 16.40 2.39 -12.98
CA THR A 122 15.24 2.00 -13.80
C THR A 122 14.17 3.07 -13.64
N PHE A 123 13.22 3.15 -14.57
CA PHE A 123 12.10 4.09 -14.42
C PHE A 123 11.32 3.86 -13.12
N PHE A 124 11.23 2.61 -12.67
CA PHE A 124 10.62 2.28 -11.38
C PHE A 124 11.37 2.91 -10.20
N VAL A 125 12.69 2.69 -10.11
CA VAL A 125 13.52 3.24 -9.02
C VAL A 125 13.55 4.76 -9.06
N VAL A 126 13.64 5.36 -10.25
CA VAL A 126 13.64 6.82 -10.42
C VAL A 126 12.28 7.40 -10.01
N ALA A 127 11.16 6.85 -10.49
CA ALA A 127 9.83 7.30 -10.11
C ALA A 127 9.58 7.18 -8.60
N GLN A 128 9.98 6.05 -7.99
CA GLN A 128 9.93 5.85 -6.55
C GLN A 128 10.80 6.87 -5.78
N SER A 129 11.98 7.22 -6.32
CA SER A 129 12.85 8.25 -5.74
C SER A 129 12.19 9.64 -5.77
N LEU A 130 11.45 9.95 -6.83
CA LEU A 130 10.73 11.20 -7.05
C LEU A 130 9.34 11.24 -6.38
N GLY A 131 8.85 10.11 -5.89
CA GLY A 131 7.52 10.01 -5.28
C GLY A 131 6.38 10.07 -6.29
N ILE A 132 6.64 9.79 -7.57
CA ILE A 132 5.65 9.76 -8.64
C ILE A 132 5.42 8.33 -9.14
N THR A 133 4.38 8.13 -9.96
CA THR A 133 4.12 6.85 -10.61
C THR A 133 5.07 6.63 -11.79
N THR A 134 5.50 5.38 -12.01
CA THR A 134 6.29 5.00 -13.19
C THR A 134 5.58 5.36 -14.50
N ASP A 135 4.25 5.25 -14.53
CA ASP A 135 3.43 5.63 -15.69
C ASP A 135 3.53 7.12 -16.02
N SER A 136 3.52 7.99 -15.01
CA SER A 136 3.68 9.43 -15.24
C SER A 136 5.06 9.78 -15.78
N LEU A 137 6.11 9.14 -15.25
CA LEU A 137 7.47 9.32 -15.75
C LEU A 137 7.61 8.76 -17.18
N THR A 138 6.99 7.62 -17.47
CA THR A 138 7.00 7.02 -18.82
C THR A 138 6.25 7.89 -19.81
N GLY A 139 5.08 8.41 -19.44
CA GLY A 139 4.28 9.32 -20.27
C GLY A 139 5.00 10.64 -20.58
N ALA A 140 5.83 11.14 -19.67
CA ALA A 140 6.65 12.33 -19.88
C ALA A 140 7.83 12.11 -20.87
N ASN A 141 8.14 10.84 -21.20
CA ASN A 141 9.30 10.45 -22.01
C ASN A 141 8.91 9.59 -23.22
N PRO A 142 8.11 10.13 -24.16
CA PRO A 142 7.74 9.41 -25.36
C PRO A 142 9.00 9.05 -26.18
N GLY A 143 9.13 7.77 -26.54
CA GLY A 143 10.27 7.27 -27.32
C GLY A 143 11.47 6.80 -26.50
N VAL A 144 11.45 6.94 -25.17
CA VAL A 144 12.42 6.27 -24.30
C VAL A 144 11.94 4.85 -23.99
N VAL A 145 12.81 3.86 -24.20
CA VAL A 145 12.53 2.45 -23.88
C VAL A 145 13.04 2.15 -22.46
N PRO A 146 12.16 1.89 -21.46
CA PRO A 146 12.56 1.70 -20.06
C PRO A 146 13.51 0.51 -19.83
N GLU A 147 13.48 -0.50 -20.70
CA GLU A 147 14.34 -1.68 -20.63
C GLU A 147 15.76 -1.43 -21.19
N SER A 148 15.99 -0.28 -21.83
CA SER A 148 17.23 0.03 -22.54
C SER A 148 17.82 1.40 -22.16
N LEU A 149 17.68 1.79 -20.90
CA LEU A 149 18.22 3.05 -20.38
C LEU A 149 19.75 3.09 -20.43
N GLN A 150 20.30 4.25 -20.80
CA GLN A 150 21.74 4.47 -20.86
C GLN A 150 22.19 5.39 -19.72
N VAL A 151 23.31 5.07 -19.07
CA VAL A 151 23.91 5.96 -18.07
C VAL A 151 24.29 7.28 -18.74
N GLY A 152 23.92 8.41 -18.12
CA GLY A 152 24.10 9.75 -18.68
C GLY A 152 22.97 10.20 -19.59
N GLN A 153 22.01 9.33 -19.92
CA GLN A 153 20.80 9.73 -20.64
C GLN A 153 19.98 10.72 -19.80
N VAL A 154 19.53 11.81 -20.40
CA VAL A 154 18.63 12.77 -19.75
C VAL A 154 17.19 12.41 -20.10
N ILE A 155 16.36 12.31 -19.07
CA ILE A 155 14.91 12.11 -19.18
C ILE A 155 14.18 13.33 -18.61
N ASN A 156 12.98 13.57 -19.11
CA ASN A 156 12.06 14.58 -18.58
C ASN A 156 11.41 14.08 -17.29
N VAL A 157 11.23 14.97 -16.33
CA VAL A 157 10.48 14.72 -15.10
C VAL A 157 9.20 15.55 -15.16
N PRO A 158 8.01 14.94 -15.00
CA PRO A 158 6.76 15.70 -14.97
C PRO A 158 6.72 16.57 -13.72
N VAL A 159 6.68 17.89 -13.91
CA VAL A 159 6.59 18.87 -12.83
C VAL A 159 5.22 19.53 -12.81
N CYS A 160 4.75 19.78 -11.59
CA CYS A 160 3.64 20.68 -11.24
C CYS A 160 4.16 21.73 -10.25
#